data_AF-A0ABD6LJR0-F1
#
_entry.id   AF-A0ABD6LJR0-F1
#
_cell.length_a   1.000
_cell.length_b   1.000
_cell.length_c   1.000
_cell.angle_alpha   90.00
_cell.angle_beta   90.00
_cell.angle_gamma   90.00
#
_symmetry.space_group_name_H-M   'P 1'
#
loop_
_entity.id
_entity.type
_entity.pdbx_description
1 polymer ?
#
loop_
_entity_poly.entity_id
_entity_poly.type
_entity_poly.pdbx_seq_one_letter_code
_entity_poly.pdbx_strand_id
1 'polypeptide(L)'
;MAIDFDTPMTFYELLAVILAAIAIIIPIVQAIWKKWFKKAKLNYISNGKAKLLFNQSGSYLQIDGVYEAINKPISVKKVTVQINRQKDDAKLNLLWSSFRSPVYQNIAGNALQTTETAHPFRIEEDSIMCAFIEFADVFDSFGKTFMQETKPLFENIVRIRKDYADYAEALSEYQSLEEYKKAKSIIEKEFFWNIGQYRIEIETFYKNESVKYSFTFSISESDYRQLKSNIDESLVSPLKDRYAIMRNYQWADIELKEA
;
A
#
# COMPACT_ATOMS: atom_id res chain seq x y z
N MET A 1 11.22 -67.46 12.14
CA MET A 1 11.13 -67.02 13.55
C MET A 1 9.67 -67.21 13.95
N ALA A 2 9.37 -68.24 14.73
CA ALA A 2 8.00 -68.45 15.22
C ALA A 2 7.82 -67.53 16.43
N ILE A 3 6.84 -66.63 16.38
CA ILE A 3 6.51 -65.78 17.52
C ILE A 3 5.60 -66.63 18.40
N ASP A 4 6.12 -67.09 19.53
CA ASP A 4 5.39 -67.83 20.54
C ASP A 4 4.70 -66.84 21.48
N PHE A 5 3.36 -66.90 21.55
CA PHE A 5 2.55 -66.01 22.37
C PHE A 5 2.27 -66.60 23.76
N ASP A 6 2.69 -67.84 24.04
CA ASP A 6 2.42 -68.53 25.31
C ASP A 6 3.48 -68.21 26.39
N THR A 7 4.60 -67.57 26.03
CA THR A 7 5.58 -67.05 27.00
C THR A 7 5.07 -65.76 27.66
N PRO A 8 4.94 -65.71 29.01
CA PRO A 8 4.49 -64.52 29.71
C PRO A 8 5.53 -63.40 29.58
N MET A 9 5.07 -62.24 29.13
CA MET A 9 5.90 -61.05 28.94
C MET A 9 6.55 -60.61 30.25
N THR A 10 7.86 -60.40 30.23
CA THR A 10 8.58 -59.85 31.38
C THR A 10 8.23 -58.38 31.60
N PHE A 11 8.40 -57.88 32.82
CA PHE A 11 8.16 -56.46 33.13
C PHE A 11 8.96 -55.51 32.23
N TYR A 12 10.20 -55.87 31.89
CA TYR A 12 11.05 -55.07 31.01
C TYR A 12 10.55 -55.03 29.57
N GLU A 13 10.04 -56.15 29.05
CA GLU A 13 9.45 -56.22 27.71
C GLU A 13 8.15 -55.40 27.64
N LEU A 14 7.31 -55.47 28.67
CA LEU A 14 6.10 -54.64 28.76
C LEU A 14 6.45 -53.15 28.79
N LEU A 15 7.44 -52.76 29.60
CA LEU A 15 7.91 -51.38 29.66
C LEU A 15 8.47 -50.91 28.31
N ALA A 16 9.25 -51.74 27.62
CA ALA A 16 9.79 -51.44 26.30
C ALA A 16 8.69 -51.24 25.25
N VAL A 17 7.65 -52.09 25.25
CA VAL A 17 6.50 -51.95 24.34
C VAL A 17 5.73 -50.66 24.61
N ILE A 18 5.52 -50.30 25.88
CA ILE A 18 4.84 -49.04 26.25
C ILE A 18 5.67 -47.83 25.78
N LEU A 19 6.98 -47.81 26.02
CA LEU A 19 7.85 -46.73 25.58
C LEU A 19 7.91 -46.61 24.05
N ALA A 20 7.97 -47.73 23.34
CA ALA A 20 7.91 -47.76 21.88
C ALA A 20 6.57 -47.22 21.35
N ALA A 21 5.45 -47.61 21.97
CA ALA A 21 4.13 -47.10 21.61
C ALA A 21 4.03 -45.59 21.84
N ILE A 22 4.50 -45.07 22.98
CA ILE A 22 4.54 -43.63 23.26
C ILE A 22 5.39 -42.88 22.24
N ALA A 23 6.57 -43.41 21.90
CA ALA A 23 7.45 -42.81 20.91
C ALA A 23 6.81 -42.69 19.51
N ILE A 24 5.90 -43.61 19.15
CA ILE A 24 5.13 -43.57 17.89
C ILE A 24 3.91 -42.63 18.01
N ILE A 25 3.21 -42.64 19.14
CA ILE A 25 1.99 -41.85 19.34
C ILE A 25 2.29 -40.36 19.36
N ILE A 26 3.38 -39.93 20.01
CA ILE A 26 3.75 -38.51 20.12
C ILE A 26 3.81 -37.80 18.75
N PRO A 27 4.59 -38.27 17.75
CA PRO A 27 4.65 -37.59 16.45
C PRO A 27 3.32 -37.60 15.71
N ILE A 28 2.49 -38.64 15.87
CA ILE A 28 1.14 -38.70 15.27
C ILE A 28 0.24 -37.62 15.89
N VAL A 29 0.19 -37.54 17.22
CA VAL A 29 -0.59 -36.53 17.94
C VAL A 29 -0.12 -35.13 17.57
N GLN A 30 1.20 -34.89 17.51
CA GLN A 30 1.76 -33.61 17.07
C GLN A 30 1.39 -33.27 15.63
N ALA A 31 1.41 -34.24 14.71
CA ALA A 31 1.02 -34.04 13.32
C ALA A 31 -0.47 -33.70 13.18
N ILE A 32 -1.33 -34.41 13.91
CA ILE A 32 -2.78 -34.13 13.96
C ILE A 32 -3.02 -32.73 14.54
N TRP A 33 -2.36 -32.39 15.64
CA TRP A 33 -2.49 -31.08 16.28
C TRP A 33 -2.08 -29.93 15.34
N LYS A 34 -0.90 -30.01 14.73
CA LYS A 34 -0.40 -29.01 13.78
C LYS A 34 -1.31 -28.88 12.55
N LYS A 35 -1.81 -30.00 12.02
CA LYS A 35 -2.63 -30.00 10.80
C LYS A 35 -4.05 -29.49 11.06
N TRP A 36 -4.72 -29.92 12.13
CA TRP A 36 -6.16 -29.71 12.31
C TRP A 36 -6.51 -28.64 13.36
N PHE A 37 -5.72 -28.49 14.41
CA PHE A 37 -6.05 -27.61 15.54
C PHE A 37 -5.32 -26.26 15.52
N LYS A 38 -4.04 -26.23 15.09
CA LYS A 38 -3.25 -25.00 14.97
C LYS A 38 -3.85 -24.12 13.85
N LYS A 39 -4.44 -22.97 14.19
CA LYS A 39 -5.01 -22.03 13.20
C LYS A 39 -3.94 -21.07 12.68
N ALA A 40 -3.99 -20.80 11.38
CA ALA A 40 -3.17 -19.76 10.77
C ALA A 40 -3.60 -18.39 11.32
N LYS A 41 -2.66 -17.52 11.64
CA LYS A 41 -2.93 -16.14 12.03
C LYS A 41 -2.02 -15.22 11.23
N LEU A 42 -2.60 -14.20 10.60
CA LEU A 42 -1.86 -13.15 9.92
C LEU A 42 -1.83 -11.92 10.81
N ASN A 43 -0.65 -11.38 11.03
CA ASN A 43 -0.45 -10.10 11.71
C ASN A 43 0.18 -9.10 10.74
N TYR A 44 -0.11 -7.82 10.97
CA TYR A 44 0.51 -6.71 10.25
C TYR A 44 1.11 -5.75 11.26
N ILE A 45 2.41 -5.51 11.13
CA ILE A 45 3.17 -4.65 12.01
C ILE A 45 3.55 -3.42 11.18
N SER A 46 2.91 -2.28 11.50
CA SER A 46 3.23 -1.01 10.86
C SER A 46 4.56 -0.47 11.37
N ASN A 47 5.29 0.25 10.51
CA ASN A 47 6.44 1.05 10.96
C ASN A 47 6.03 2.40 11.61
N GLY A 48 4.72 2.62 11.81
CA GLY A 48 4.16 3.83 12.41
C GLY A 48 4.13 5.04 11.47
N LYS A 49 4.42 4.87 10.18
CA LYS A 49 4.47 5.96 9.21
C LYS A 49 3.69 5.63 7.94
N ALA A 50 3.14 6.67 7.34
CA ALA A 50 2.57 6.61 6.00
C ALA A 50 2.96 7.87 5.22
N LYS A 51 2.87 7.79 3.89
CA LYS A 51 3.05 8.95 3.01
C LYS A 51 1.83 9.21 2.19
N LEU A 52 1.43 10.47 2.10
CA LEU A 52 0.31 10.92 1.30
C LEU A 52 0.83 11.67 0.08
N LEU A 53 0.15 11.50 -1.05
CA LEU A 53 0.39 12.27 -2.27
C LEU A 53 -0.93 12.59 -2.96
N PHE A 54 -0.90 13.63 -3.78
CA PHE A 54 -1.91 13.90 -4.80
C PHE A 54 -1.23 14.18 -6.13
N ASN A 55 -1.71 13.60 -7.22
CA ASN A 55 -1.21 13.87 -8.57
C ASN A 55 -2.35 13.79 -9.62
N GLN A 56 -2.02 13.68 -10.91
CA GLN A 56 -3.00 13.59 -11.99
C GLN A 56 -3.93 12.36 -11.93
N SER A 57 -3.52 11.29 -11.26
CA SER A 57 -4.33 10.08 -11.01
C SER A 57 -5.03 10.10 -9.65
N GLY A 58 -4.89 11.17 -8.88
CA GLY A 58 -5.69 11.44 -7.68
C GLY A 58 -4.89 11.27 -6.40
N SER A 59 -5.58 10.80 -5.35
CA SER A 59 -5.01 10.67 -4.00
C SER A 59 -4.33 9.31 -3.82
N TYR A 60 -3.12 9.34 -3.26
CA TYR A 60 -2.26 8.18 -3.05
C TYR A 60 -1.88 8.03 -1.58
N LEU A 61 -1.64 6.78 -1.19
CA LEU A 61 -1.20 6.42 0.14
C LEU A 61 -0.08 5.38 0.04
N GLN A 62 1.02 5.61 0.74
CA GLN A 62 2.06 4.60 0.96
C GLN A 62 2.04 4.21 2.43
N ILE A 63 1.98 2.90 2.70
CA ILE A 63 2.17 2.37 4.05
C ILE A 63 3.25 1.30 4.00
N ASP A 64 4.23 1.47 4.87
CA ASP A 64 5.35 0.55 5.02
C ASP A 64 5.16 -0.27 6.31
N GLY A 65 5.42 -1.57 6.22
CA GLY A 65 5.34 -2.46 7.38
C GLY A 65 5.79 -3.87 7.05
N VAL A 66 5.49 -4.81 7.94
CA VAL A 66 5.74 -6.23 7.73
C VAL A 66 4.47 -7.04 8.00
N TYR A 67 4.26 -8.07 7.19
CA TYR A 67 3.30 -9.11 7.52
C TYR A 67 4.00 -10.28 8.20
N GLU A 68 3.35 -10.85 9.19
CA GLU A 68 3.84 -12.00 9.95
C GLU A 68 2.81 -13.13 9.86
N ALA A 69 3.27 -14.30 9.41
CA ALA A 69 2.45 -15.50 9.36
C ALA A 69 2.75 -16.39 10.57
N ILE A 70 1.79 -16.48 11.48
CA ILE A 70 1.91 -17.24 12.72
C ILE A 70 1.24 -18.60 12.51
N ASN A 71 1.89 -19.65 13.01
CA ASN A 71 1.45 -21.04 13.09
C ASN A 71 1.36 -21.84 11.79
N LYS A 72 1.12 -21.19 10.66
CA LYS A 72 0.97 -21.83 9.34
C LYS A 72 1.40 -20.84 8.26
N PRO A 73 1.87 -21.32 7.10
CA PRO A 73 2.16 -20.43 6.00
C PRO A 73 0.88 -19.79 5.45
N ILE A 74 1.01 -18.55 4.98
CA ILE A 74 -0.10 -17.71 4.51
C ILE A 74 0.23 -17.12 3.15
N SER A 75 -0.71 -17.22 2.21
CA SER A 75 -0.65 -16.53 0.93
C SER A 75 -1.58 -15.33 0.95
N VAL A 76 -0.98 -14.13 0.93
CA VAL A 76 -1.69 -12.86 0.83
C VAL A 76 -2.04 -12.66 -0.64
N LYS A 77 -3.33 -12.45 -0.93
CA LYS A 77 -3.86 -12.36 -2.30
C LYS A 77 -4.21 -10.95 -2.72
N LYS A 78 -4.57 -10.11 -1.76
CA LYS A 78 -5.09 -8.76 -1.99
C LYS A 78 -4.99 -7.96 -0.69
N VAL A 79 -4.66 -6.68 -0.80
CA VAL A 79 -4.73 -5.73 0.32
C VAL A 79 -5.49 -4.51 -0.15
N THR A 80 -6.56 -4.15 0.55
CA THR A 80 -7.33 -2.93 0.31
C THR A 80 -7.20 -1.98 1.47
N VAL A 81 -7.32 -0.69 1.19
CA VAL A 81 -7.36 0.34 2.23
C VAL A 81 -8.61 1.19 2.04
N GLN A 82 -9.34 1.39 3.14
CA GLN A 82 -10.36 2.41 3.23
C GLN A 82 -9.87 3.50 4.18
N ILE A 83 -9.81 4.74 3.69
CA ILE A 83 -9.55 5.93 4.50
C ILE A 83 -10.86 6.67 4.71
N ASN A 84 -11.21 6.97 5.97
CA ASN A 84 -12.35 7.78 6.34
C ASN A 84 -11.91 9.11 6.98
N ARG A 85 -12.27 10.23 6.35
CA ARG A 85 -12.06 11.58 6.87
C ARG A 85 -13.10 11.87 7.96
N GLN A 86 -12.65 12.06 9.20
CA GLN A 86 -13.56 12.12 10.35
C GLN A 86 -14.42 13.39 10.39
N LYS A 87 -14.05 14.44 9.64
CA LYS A 87 -14.78 15.72 9.63
C LYS A 87 -16.15 15.64 8.94
N ASP A 88 -16.26 14.83 7.88
CA ASP A 88 -17.42 14.80 6.99
C ASP A 88 -17.73 13.40 6.44
N ASP A 89 -17.13 12.36 7.03
CA ASP A 89 -17.27 10.95 6.65
C ASP A 89 -16.95 10.64 5.18
N ALA A 90 -16.16 11.50 4.52
CA ALA A 90 -15.70 11.25 3.18
C ALA A 90 -14.78 10.01 3.14
N LYS A 91 -15.04 9.11 2.19
CA LYS A 91 -14.32 7.84 2.06
C LYS A 91 -13.45 7.82 0.81
N LEU A 92 -12.22 7.36 0.98
CA LEU A 92 -11.30 7.04 -0.11
C LEU A 92 -10.98 5.54 -0.04
N ASN A 93 -11.32 4.81 -1.10
CA ASN A 93 -11.04 3.38 -1.20
C ASN A 93 -9.89 3.18 -2.18
N LEU A 94 -8.83 2.53 -1.73
CA LEU A 94 -7.64 2.25 -2.51
C LEU A 94 -7.34 0.75 -2.50
N LEU A 95 -6.67 0.30 -3.55
CA LEU A 95 -6.17 -1.06 -3.68
C LEU A 95 -4.64 -1.02 -3.76
N TRP A 96 -3.98 -2.07 -3.27
CA TRP A 96 -2.54 -2.20 -3.49
C TRP A 96 -2.21 -2.09 -4.99
N SER A 97 -1.18 -1.32 -5.32
CA SER A 97 -0.83 -1.03 -6.72
C SER A 97 0.56 -1.54 -7.03
N SER A 98 1.51 -1.25 -6.14
CA SER A 98 2.89 -1.64 -6.30
C SER A 98 3.53 -1.96 -4.94
N PHE A 99 4.61 -2.74 -4.98
CA PHE A 99 5.58 -2.87 -3.92
C PHE A 99 6.80 -2.02 -4.25
N ARG A 100 7.25 -1.21 -3.31
CA ARG A 100 8.48 -0.43 -3.48
C ARG A 100 9.67 -1.29 -3.09
N SER A 101 10.73 -1.22 -3.90
CA SER A 101 12.01 -1.78 -3.49
C SER A 101 12.56 -1.00 -2.29
N PRO A 102 13.04 -1.66 -1.23
CA PRO A 102 13.78 -1.00 -0.16
C PRO A 102 15.15 -0.49 -0.62
N VAL A 103 15.63 -0.94 -1.78
CA VAL A 103 16.96 -0.60 -2.29
C VAL A 103 16.87 0.69 -3.08
N TYR A 104 17.41 1.75 -2.51
CA TYR A 104 17.71 2.98 -3.24
C TYR A 104 18.99 2.80 -4.04
N GLN A 105 18.90 2.91 -5.37
CA GLN A 105 20.07 2.88 -6.24
C GLN A 105 20.31 4.26 -6.83
N ASN A 106 21.57 4.70 -6.91
CA ASN A 106 21.95 5.89 -7.65
C ASN A 106 22.87 5.46 -8.80
N ILE A 107 22.43 5.67 -10.03
CA ILE A 107 23.20 5.35 -11.24
C ILE A 107 23.50 6.67 -11.95
N ALA A 108 24.78 7.04 -12.00
CA ALA A 108 25.27 8.25 -12.66
C ALA A 108 24.58 9.56 -12.20
N GLY A 109 24.26 9.67 -10.90
CA GLY A 109 23.58 10.82 -10.32
C GLY A 109 22.05 10.72 -10.33
N ASN A 110 21.47 9.71 -10.98
CA ASN A 110 20.03 9.51 -11.03
C ASN A 110 19.58 8.51 -9.96
N ALA A 111 18.67 8.96 -9.09
CA ALA A 111 17.95 8.09 -8.17
C ALA A 111 17.06 7.12 -8.95
N LEU A 112 17.39 5.83 -8.92
CA LEU A 112 16.56 4.75 -9.44
C LEU A 112 15.78 4.13 -8.28
N GLN A 113 14.48 4.39 -8.24
CA GLN A 113 13.54 3.69 -7.38
C GLN A 113 12.74 2.73 -8.25
N THR A 114 12.91 1.43 -8.01
CA THR A 114 12.17 0.39 -8.73
C THR A 114 10.92 0.01 -7.95
N THR A 115 9.79 -0.05 -8.63
CA THR A 115 8.53 -0.58 -8.12
C THR A 115 8.22 -1.90 -8.80
N GLU A 116 7.71 -2.85 -8.04
CA GLU A 116 7.15 -4.11 -8.53
C GLU A 116 5.62 -4.01 -8.54
N THR A 117 4.97 -4.46 -9.60
CA THR A 117 3.49 -4.49 -9.63
C THR A 117 2.95 -5.36 -8.51
N ALA A 118 1.91 -4.91 -7.80
CA ALA A 118 1.34 -5.68 -6.71
C ALA A 118 0.83 -7.05 -7.20
N HIS A 119 1.29 -8.11 -6.54
CA HIS A 119 0.93 -9.48 -6.85
C HIS A 119 0.77 -10.31 -5.55
N PRO A 120 0.07 -11.45 -5.59
CA PRO A 120 0.02 -12.36 -4.46
C PRO A 120 1.41 -12.82 -4.03
N PHE A 121 1.63 -12.91 -2.74
CA PHE A 121 2.88 -13.41 -2.16
C PHE A 121 2.62 -14.38 -1.02
N ARG A 122 3.64 -15.16 -0.68
CA ARG A 122 3.56 -16.19 0.36
C ARG A 122 4.56 -15.89 1.47
N ILE A 123 4.09 -16.04 2.70
CA ILE A 123 4.87 -15.94 3.92
C ILE A 123 4.93 -17.34 4.52
N GLU A 124 6.13 -17.82 4.84
CA GLU A 124 6.29 -19.13 5.47
C GLU A 124 5.85 -19.13 6.94
N GLU A 125 5.65 -20.32 7.51
CA GLU A 125 5.26 -20.48 8.92
C GLU A 125 6.27 -19.80 9.85
N ASP A 126 5.75 -19.03 10.81
CA ASP A 126 6.49 -18.34 11.86
C ASP A 126 7.59 -17.43 11.28
N SER A 127 7.26 -16.77 10.15
CA SER A 127 8.15 -15.87 9.41
C SER A 127 7.48 -14.55 9.05
N ILE A 128 8.27 -13.59 8.58
CA ILE A 128 7.86 -12.25 8.21
C ILE A 128 8.18 -11.93 6.74
N MET A 129 7.41 -11.03 6.15
CA MET A 129 7.67 -10.46 4.84
C MET A 129 7.49 -8.94 4.89
N CYS A 130 8.48 -8.21 4.36
CA CYS A 130 8.37 -6.77 4.19
C CYS A 130 7.29 -6.43 3.15
N ALA A 131 6.47 -5.44 3.47
CA ALA A 131 5.40 -4.96 2.62
C ALA A 131 5.44 -3.43 2.60
N PHE A 132 6.18 -2.90 1.63
CA PHE A 132 6.25 -1.47 1.32
C PHE A 132 5.25 -1.17 0.22
N ILE A 133 4.00 -0.95 0.61
CA ILE A 133 2.87 -0.97 -0.32
C ILE A 133 2.48 0.45 -0.72
N GLU A 134 2.37 0.67 -2.03
CA GLU A 134 1.66 1.83 -2.57
C GLU A 134 0.20 1.45 -2.85
N PHE A 135 -0.72 2.29 -2.38
CA PHE A 135 -2.15 2.15 -2.60
C PHE A 135 -2.64 3.26 -3.54
N ALA A 136 -3.43 2.87 -4.54
CA ALA A 136 -3.96 3.75 -5.55
C ALA A 136 -5.39 3.35 -5.96
N ASP A 137 -6.08 4.24 -6.68
CA ASP A 137 -7.31 3.90 -7.38
C ASP A 137 -6.96 3.13 -8.66
N VAL A 138 -7.09 1.80 -8.61
CA VAL A 138 -6.80 0.92 -9.76
C VAL A 138 -7.75 1.10 -10.94
N PHE A 139 -8.89 1.77 -10.75
CA PHE A 139 -9.82 2.09 -11.85
C PHE A 139 -9.53 3.45 -12.48
N ASP A 140 -8.56 4.20 -11.95
CA ASP A 140 -8.16 5.53 -12.40
C ASP A 140 -9.36 6.47 -12.57
N SER A 141 -10.29 6.42 -11.61
CA SER A 141 -11.56 7.14 -11.69
C SER A 141 -11.32 8.64 -11.68
N PHE A 142 -10.43 9.10 -10.79
CA PHE A 142 -10.02 10.50 -10.77
C PHE A 142 -9.21 10.86 -12.02
N GLY A 143 -8.27 10.02 -12.47
CA GLY A 143 -7.44 10.33 -13.65
C GLY A 143 -8.27 10.55 -14.91
N LYS A 144 -9.36 9.80 -15.09
CA LYS A 144 -10.35 10.02 -16.16
C LYS A 144 -11.01 11.40 -16.06
N THR A 145 -11.48 11.78 -14.87
CA THR A 145 -12.05 13.11 -14.62
C THR A 145 -11.00 14.20 -14.87
N PHE A 146 -9.79 14.04 -14.33
CA PHE A 146 -8.70 14.98 -14.49
C PHE A 146 -8.40 15.22 -15.98
N MET A 147 -8.21 14.16 -16.75
CA MET A 147 -7.96 14.23 -18.20
C MET A 147 -9.09 14.93 -18.95
N GLN A 148 -10.34 14.62 -18.62
CA GLN A 148 -11.50 15.25 -19.25
C GLN A 148 -11.55 16.76 -18.99
N GLU A 149 -11.37 17.18 -17.74
CA GLU A 149 -11.50 18.58 -17.33
C GLU A 149 -10.28 19.43 -17.72
N THR A 150 -9.11 18.81 -17.87
CA THR A 150 -7.87 19.51 -18.24
C THR A 150 -7.56 19.49 -19.73
N LYS A 151 -8.28 18.69 -20.53
CA LYS A 151 -8.05 18.60 -21.98
C LYS A 151 -8.02 19.97 -22.69
N PRO A 152 -9.00 20.89 -22.49
CA PRO A 152 -8.98 22.20 -23.14
C PRO A 152 -7.76 23.05 -22.74
N LEU A 153 -7.37 22.96 -21.47
CA LEU A 153 -6.18 23.62 -20.96
C LEU A 153 -4.91 23.05 -21.62
N PHE A 154 -4.80 21.72 -21.74
CA PHE A 154 -3.61 21.07 -22.29
C PHE A 154 -3.44 21.27 -23.80
N GLU A 155 -4.54 21.45 -24.54
CA GLU A 155 -4.50 21.78 -25.96
C GLU A 155 -3.81 23.14 -26.22
N ASN A 156 -3.88 24.08 -25.26
CA ASN A 156 -3.22 25.39 -25.36
C ASN A 156 -1.68 25.32 -25.21
N ILE A 157 -1.12 24.21 -24.71
CA ILE A 157 0.32 24.09 -24.43
C ILE A 157 1.16 24.23 -25.71
N VAL A 158 0.69 23.68 -26.83
CA VAL A 158 1.42 23.76 -28.11
C VAL A 158 1.52 25.21 -28.59
N ARG A 159 0.43 25.97 -28.47
CA ARG A 159 0.41 27.40 -28.80
C ARG A 159 1.33 28.18 -27.88
N ILE A 160 1.18 28.02 -26.56
CA ILE A 160 2.00 28.73 -25.57
C ILE A 160 3.49 28.44 -25.76
N ARG A 161 3.86 27.19 -26.05
CA ARG A 161 5.27 26.85 -26.30
C ARG A 161 5.85 27.51 -27.55
N LYS A 162 5.02 27.78 -28.55
CA LYS A 162 5.42 28.49 -29.77
C LYS A 162 5.62 29.98 -29.52
N ASP A 163 4.75 30.56 -28.71
CA ASP A 163 4.69 32.01 -28.50
C ASP A 163 5.68 32.48 -27.41
N TYR A 164 6.03 31.61 -26.47
CA TYR A 164 6.92 31.93 -25.35
C TYR A 164 8.14 31.00 -25.33
N ALA A 165 9.33 31.61 -25.40
CA ALA A 165 10.59 30.87 -25.32
C ALA A 165 10.97 30.54 -23.87
N ASP A 166 10.72 31.48 -22.96
CA ASP A 166 11.00 31.39 -21.52
C ASP A 166 9.86 30.69 -20.76
N TYR A 167 10.22 29.87 -19.78
CA TYR A 167 9.24 29.11 -19.00
C TYR A 167 8.43 29.98 -18.04
N ALA A 168 9.02 31.01 -17.43
CA ALA A 168 8.32 31.84 -16.47
C ALA A 168 7.24 32.69 -17.16
N GLU A 169 7.55 33.24 -18.34
CA GLU A 169 6.57 33.93 -19.19
C GLU A 169 5.45 32.99 -19.64
N ALA A 170 5.80 31.80 -20.15
CA ALA A 170 4.84 30.79 -20.57
C ALA A 170 3.93 30.33 -19.43
N LEU A 171 4.47 30.15 -18.22
CA LEU A 171 3.73 29.76 -17.03
C LEU A 171 2.75 30.86 -16.62
N SER A 172 3.18 32.12 -16.63
CA SER A 172 2.33 33.26 -16.32
C SER A 172 1.14 33.33 -17.28
N GLU A 173 1.37 33.20 -18.58
CA GLU A 173 0.30 33.17 -19.59
C GLU A 173 -0.63 31.96 -19.36
N TYR A 174 -0.05 30.77 -19.20
CA TYR A 174 -0.79 29.52 -19.03
C TYR A 174 -1.74 29.55 -17.83
N GLN A 175 -1.28 30.09 -16.70
CA GLN A 175 -2.08 30.22 -15.48
C GLN A 175 -3.13 31.33 -15.57
N SER A 176 -2.96 32.28 -16.51
CA SER A 176 -3.93 33.36 -16.73
C SER A 176 -5.18 32.89 -17.49
N LEU A 177 -5.06 31.79 -18.25
CA LEU A 177 -6.13 31.20 -19.04
C LEU A 177 -7.36 30.86 -18.19
N GLU A 178 -8.56 31.10 -18.75
CA GLU A 178 -9.81 30.74 -18.09
C GLU A 178 -9.96 29.22 -17.94
N GLU A 179 -9.40 28.44 -18.88
CA GLU A 179 -9.33 26.99 -18.81
C GLU A 179 -8.51 26.52 -17.59
N TYR A 180 -7.44 27.25 -17.22
CA TYR A 180 -6.64 26.92 -16.03
C TYR A 180 -7.45 27.14 -14.76
N LYS A 181 -8.08 28.31 -14.64
CA LYS A 181 -8.91 28.65 -13.47
C LYS A 181 -10.08 27.68 -13.31
N LYS A 182 -10.73 27.31 -14.42
CA LYS A 182 -11.83 26.33 -14.43
C LYS A 182 -11.35 24.96 -14.00
N ALA A 183 -10.29 24.43 -14.63
CA ALA A 183 -9.74 23.12 -14.29
C ALA A 183 -9.32 23.09 -12.81
N LYS A 184 -8.57 24.10 -12.35
CA LYS A 184 -8.17 24.23 -10.95
C LYS A 184 -9.37 24.18 -10.01
N SER A 185 -10.41 24.98 -10.25
CA SER A 185 -11.59 24.99 -9.39
C SER A 185 -12.28 23.63 -9.28
N ILE A 186 -12.30 22.85 -10.37
CA ILE A 186 -12.90 21.50 -10.37
C ILE A 186 -12.02 20.52 -9.60
N ILE A 187 -10.72 20.48 -9.92
CA ILE A 187 -9.77 19.58 -9.25
C ILE A 187 -9.69 19.87 -7.75
N GLU A 188 -9.80 21.13 -7.34
CA GLU A 188 -9.83 21.51 -5.92
C GLU A 188 -11.04 20.97 -5.17
N LYS A 189 -12.18 20.75 -5.83
CA LYS A 189 -13.39 20.16 -5.21
C LYS A 189 -13.25 18.65 -5.01
N GLU A 190 -12.52 17.99 -5.90
CA GLU A 190 -12.24 16.54 -5.86
C GLU A 190 -11.07 16.19 -4.91
N PHE A 191 -10.40 17.20 -4.34
CA PHE A 191 -9.24 17.01 -3.47
C PHE A 191 -9.62 16.39 -2.12
N PHE A 192 -9.13 15.19 -1.85
CA PHE A 192 -9.51 14.41 -0.66
C PHE A 192 -8.77 14.82 0.61
N TRP A 193 -7.50 15.21 0.52
CA TRP A 193 -6.68 15.50 1.71
C TRP A 193 -7.02 16.87 2.31
N ASN A 194 -7.56 16.89 3.53
CA ASN A 194 -7.89 18.10 4.27
C ASN A 194 -7.31 18.06 5.69
N ILE A 195 -7.14 19.21 6.32
CA ILE A 195 -6.69 19.30 7.71
C ILE A 195 -7.69 18.58 8.62
N GLY A 196 -7.18 17.76 9.53
CA GLY A 196 -7.99 17.05 10.52
C GLY A 196 -7.61 15.59 10.70
N GLN A 197 -8.51 14.85 11.35
CA GLN A 197 -8.32 13.46 11.75
C GLN A 197 -8.87 12.49 10.70
N TYR A 198 -8.21 11.34 10.59
CA TYR A 198 -8.54 10.26 9.67
C TYR A 198 -8.47 8.91 10.36
N ARG A 199 -9.26 7.96 9.86
CA ARG A 199 -9.16 6.54 10.19
C ARG A 199 -8.80 5.76 8.94
N ILE A 200 -7.85 4.85 9.05
CA ILE A 200 -7.46 3.90 8.02
C ILE A 200 -7.89 2.52 8.47
N GLU A 201 -8.53 1.78 7.57
CA GLU A 201 -8.76 0.34 7.73
C GLU A 201 -8.05 -0.39 6.58
N ILE A 202 -7.03 -1.16 6.92
CA ILE A 202 -6.30 -2.03 6.00
C ILE A 202 -6.95 -3.41 6.09
N GLU A 203 -7.57 -3.87 5.01
CA GLU A 203 -8.12 -5.21 4.93
C GLU A 203 -7.23 -6.10 4.06
N THR A 204 -6.72 -7.18 4.65
CA THR A 204 -5.84 -8.13 3.99
C THR A 204 -6.57 -9.43 3.75
N PHE A 205 -6.66 -9.84 2.49
CA PHE A 205 -7.31 -11.07 2.08
C PHE A 205 -6.27 -12.17 1.93
N TYR A 206 -6.46 -13.26 2.65
CA TYR A 206 -5.61 -14.45 2.58
C TYR A 206 -6.48 -15.70 2.56
N LYS A 207 -6.12 -16.68 1.71
CA LYS A 207 -6.94 -17.88 1.46
C LYS A 207 -8.38 -17.49 1.02
N ASN A 208 -9.36 -17.66 1.91
CA ASN A 208 -10.79 -17.29 1.78
C ASN A 208 -11.27 -16.46 3.00
N GLU A 209 -10.33 -15.89 3.75
CA GLU A 209 -10.56 -15.08 4.94
C GLU A 209 -10.01 -13.67 4.70
N SER A 210 -10.44 -12.73 5.54
CA SER A 210 -9.81 -11.42 5.64
C SER A 210 -9.56 -11.05 7.09
N VAL A 211 -8.56 -10.19 7.29
CA VAL A 211 -8.23 -9.59 8.58
C VAL A 211 -8.08 -8.08 8.38
N LYS A 212 -8.54 -7.32 9.37
CA LYS A 212 -8.54 -5.86 9.33
C LYS A 212 -7.58 -5.30 10.37
N TYR A 213 -6.84 -4.27 9.97
CA TYR A 213 -5.93 -3.52 10.81
C TYR A 213 -6.32 -2.05 10.76
N SER A 214 -6.52 -1.44 11.92
CA SER A 214 -7.08 -0.10 12.04
C SER A 214 -6.03 0.87 12.58
N PHE A 215 -5.91 2.01 11.91
CA PHE A 215 -5.01 3.08 12.31
C PHE A 215 -5.72 4.43 12.27
N THR A 216 -5.17 5.40 12.98
CA THR A 216 -5.55 6.81 12.92
C THR A 216 -4.35 7.68 12.60
N PHE A 217 -4.61 8.82 11.96
CA PHE A 217 -3.61 9.84 11.71
C PHE A 217 -4.27 11.21 11.58
N SER A 218 -3.45 12.26 11.58
CA SER A 218 -3.89 13.62 11.35
C SER A 218 -3.07 14.30 10.28
N ILE A 219 -3.72 15.13 9.46
CA ILE A 219 -3.04 16.04 8.53
C ILE A 219 -2.94 17.41 9.18
N SER A 220 -1.71 17.91 9.32
CA SER A 220 -1.42 19.24 9.85
C SER A 220 -1.59 20.32 8.77
N GLU A 221 -1.54 21.59 9.17
CA GLU A 221 -1.53 22.73 8.23
C GLU A 221 -0.34 22.68 7.26
N SER A 222 0.85 22.29 7.73
CA SER A 222 2.04 22.19 6.87
C SER A 222 1.90 21.08 5.82
N ASP A 223 1.41 19.91 6.25
CA ASP A 223 1.19 18.76 5.37
C ASP A 223 0.10 19.08 4.34
N TYR A 224 -0.97 19.73 4.77
CA TYR A 224 -2.05 20.16 3.89
C TYR A 224 -1.53 21.13 2.82
N ARG A 225 -0.70 22.11 3.19
CA ARG A 225 -0.12 23.05 2.20
C ARG A 225 0.74 22.34 1.17
N GLN A 226 1.57 21.39 1.60
CA GLN A 226 2.37 20.56 0.70
C GLN A 226 1.48 19.79 -0.27
N LEU A 227 0.49 19.05 0.24
CA LEU A 227 -0.42 18.26 -0.58
C LEU A 227 -1.27 19.14 -1.52
N LYS A 228 -1.74 20.29 -1.05
CA LYS A 228 -2.55 21.23 -1.83
C LYS A 228 -1.75 21.83 -2.99
N SER A 229 -0.45 22.10 -2.78
CA SER A 229 0.44 22.61 -3.84
C SER A 229 0.56 21.64 -5.03
N ASN A 230 0.34 20.34 -4.80
CA ASN A 230 0.36 19.34 -5.88
C ASN A 230 -0.78 19.48 -6.89
N ILE A 231 -1.86 20.21 -6.55
CA ILE A 231 -2.92 20.51 -7.53
C ILE A 231 -2.34 21.40 -8.64
N ASP A 232 -1.69 22.50 -8.26
CA ASP A 232 -1.02 23.38 -9.22
C ASP A 232 0.09 22.61 -9.96
N GLU A 233 0.90 21.84 -9.24
CA GLU A 233 1.94 20.99 -9.86
C GLU A 233 1.35 20.02 -10.91
N SER A 234 0.19 19.43 -10.64
CA SER A 234 -0.48 18.51 -11.57
C SER A 234 -1.00 19.19 -12.83
N LEU A 235 -1.49 20.42 -12.71
CA LEU A 235 -1.98 21.20 -13.84
C LEU A 235 -0.83 21.73 -14.70
N VAL A 236 0.30 22.10 -14.09
CA VAL A 236 1.45 22.67 -14.83
C VAL A 236 2.43 21.61 -15.32
N SER A 237 2.39 20.37 -14.81
CA SER A 237 3.39 19.36 -15.16
C SER A 237 3.46 19.04 -16.65
N PRO A 238 2.38 19.01 -17.45
CA PRO A 238 2.50 18.81 -18.89
C PRO A 238 3.14 20.01 -19.61
N LEU A 239 3.01 21.23 -19.07
CA LEU A 239 3.75 22.39 -19.56
C LEU A 239 5.24 22.24 -19.21
N LYS A 240 5.57 21.91 -17.96
CA LYS A 240 6.95 21.68 -17.51
C LYS A 240 7.68 20.66 -18.39
N ASP A 241 7.01 19.58 -18.76
CA ASP A 241 7.58 18.55 -19.64
C ASP A 241 8.01 19.13 -21.00
N ARG A 242 7.27 20.10 -21.56
CA ARG A 242 7.64 20.79 -22.82
C ARG A 242 8.85 21.72 -22.71
N TYR A 243 9.19 22.12 -21.48
CA TYR A 243 10.35 22.97 -21.17
C TYR A 243 11.48 22.18 -20.50
N ALA A 244 11.36 20.85 -20.38
CA ALA A 244 12.29 20.00 -19.65
C ALA A 244 12.54 20.45 -18.19
N ILE A 245 11.50 21.01 -17.56
CA ILE A 245 11.53 21.43 -16.16
C ILE A 245 11.13 20.24 -15.28
N MET A 246 11.87 20.02 -14.20
CA MET A 246 11.56 18.95 -13.26
C MET A 246 10.22 19.21 -12.55
N ARG A 247 9.45 18.14 -12.40
CA ARG A 247 8.22 18.13 -11.59
C ARG A 247 8.59 18.19 -10.11
N ASN A 248 7.79 18.87 -9.32
CA ASN A 248 8.06 19.14 -7.91
C ASN A 248 6.90 18.70 -6.98
N TYR A 249 6.45 17.45 -7.14
CA TYR A 249 5.44 16.86 -6.27
C TYR A 249 5.94 16.72 -4.84
N GLN A 250 5.13 17.17 -3.90
CA GLN A 250 5.40 17.12 -2.46
C GLN A 250 4.67 15.93 -1.82
N TRP A 251 5.39 15.16 -1.02
CA TRP A 251 4.81 14.13 -0.16
C TRP A 251 4.60 14.69 1.23
N ALA A 252 3.49 14.30 1.87
CA ALA A 252 3.32 14.51 3.31
C ALA A 252 3.62 13.20 4.06
N ASP A 253 4.60 13.24 4.96
CA ASP A 253 4.92 12.14 5.85
C ASP A 253 4.06 12.25 7.11
N ILE A 254 3.23 11.24 7.39
CA ILE A 254 2.31 11.21 8.52
C ILE A 254 2.63 10.07 9.49
N GLU A 255 2.28 10.27 10.75
CA GLU A 255 2.38 9.24 11.79
C GLU A 255 1.07 8.45 11.89
N LEU A 256 1.19 7.13 11.89
CA LEU A 256 0.09 6.20 12.13
C LEU A 256 0.08 5.78 13.59
N LYS A 257 -1.12 5.79 14.19
CA LYS A 257 -1.38 5.28 15.54
C LYS A 257 -2.37 4.14 15.46
N GLU A 258 -2.12 3.04 16.15
CA GLU A 258 -3.09 1.96 16.28
C GLU A 258 -4.39 2.49 16.89
N ALA A 259 -5.52 2.10 16.30
CA ALA A 259 -6.86 2.58 16.65
C ALA A 259 -7.55 1.70 17.69
#